data_AF-A0A962MM11-F1
#
_entry.id   AF-A0A962MM11-F1
#
_cell.length_a   1.000
_cell.length_b   1.000
_cell.length_c   1.000
_cell.angle_alpha   90.00
_cell.angle_beta   90.00
_cell.angle_gamma   90.00
#
_symmetry.space_group_name_H-M   'P 1'
#
loop_
_entity.id
_entity.type
_entity.pdbx_description
1 polymer ?
#
loop_
_entity_poly.entity_id
_entity_poly.type
_entity_poly.pdbx_seq_one_letter_code
_entity_poly.pdbx_strand_id
1 'polypeptide(L)'
;PSAWLPLLDSVDVVVNCAGILRETKTNSYYTIHYEVPKALAAACLEQGVQKFIQISALGTAEDGKFIASKHQFDDDLLEAAVPAVIIRPSVVVSLRGSYGGTSLLRSLAALPCFIFLPEQGNQRIQPILLEDLAALVVETVQQDNLRNTVLYAVGPEILTIKQYLVLLRSWLKLPPARCVRLPASSVSLAVWFGQHLGVGPLGQTMRGMLERGNTGPDNAFADVLQSTGYMPRSVAKTLRESASFVQDRWHARLYLLAPAVWLTLVFVWIMSGLAGFLATPADYQTLLQQLYVPADYQRPLVWATSVLDIVLGCALWLRYRVRLVLGLMLCSVLAYTIALGICAPMLWLEPLGSLLKNLLIILLLLMYQVLEDGR
;
A
#
# COMPACT_ATOMS: atom_id res chain seq x y z
N PRO A 1 -14.60 -26.99 3.88
CA PRO A 1 -13.63 -28.11 3.77
C PRO A 1 -13.65 -28.79 2.40
N SER A 2 -14.83 -29.19 1.90
CA SER A 2 -14.97 -29.93 0.62
C SER A 2 -14.32 -29.27 -0.60
N ALA A 3 -14.34 -27.94 -0.70
CA ALA A 3 -13.68 -27.21 -1.80
C ALA A 3 -12.15 -27.37 -1.82
N TRP A 4 -11.53 -27.72 -0.69
CA TRP A 4 -10.08 -27.90 -0.58
C TRP A 4 -9.64 -29.34 -0.88
N LEU A 5 -10.50 -30.33 -0.64
CA LEU A 5 -10.13 -31.76 -0.73
C LEU A 5 -9.48 -32.13 -2.08
N PRO A 6 -9.98 -31.68 -3.27
CA PRO A 6 -9.34 -32.01 -4.54
C PRO A 6 -7.94 -31.43 -4.72
N LEU A 7 -7.58 -30.40 -3.96
CA LEU A 7 -6.27 -29.72 -4.03
C LEU A 7 -5.25 -30.30 -3.05
N LEU A 8 -5.69 -31.17 -2.13
CA LEU A 8 -4.86 -31.75 -1.08
C LEU A 8 -4.46 -33.20 -1.38
N ASP A 9 -4.85 -33.73 -2.54
CA ASP A 9 -4.40 -35.05 -2.97
C ASP A 9 -2.87 -35.06 -3.12
N SER A 10 -2.23 -36.04 -2.48
CA SER A 10 -0.77 -36.21 -2.47
C SER A 10 0.01 -35.00 -1.93
N VAL A 11 -0.58 -34.22 -1.03
CA VAL A 11 0.08 -33.09 -0.35
C VAL A 11 0.54 -33.48 1.06
N ASP A 12 1.86 -33.47 1.29
CA ASP A 12 2.42 -33.77 2.61
C ASP A 12 2.33 -32.57 3.57
N VAL A 13 2.52 -31.35 3.05
CA VAL A 13 2.63 -30.13 3.85
C VAL A 13 1.89 -28.97 3.19
N VAL A 14 1.12 -28.25 4.00
CA VAL A 14 0.40 -27.04 3.58
C VAL A 14 0.99 -25.82 4.27
N VAL A 15 1.34 -24.80 3.48
CA VAL A 15 1.78 -23.49 3.99
C VAL A 15 0.71 -22.46 3.67
N ASN A 16 0.06 -21.93 4.69
CA ASN A 16 -0.90 -20.84 4.54
C ASN A 16 -0.24 -19.48 4.74
N CYS A 17 -0.12 -18.73 3.64
CA CYS A 17 0.35 -17.34 3.63
C CYS A 17 -0.76 -16.34 3.30
N ALA A 18 -2.03 -16.78 3.24
CA ALA A 18 -3.13 -15.91 2.87
C ALA A 18 -3.38 -14.84 3.95
N GLY A 19 -3.57 -13.60 3.51
CA GLY A 19 -3.85 -12.49 4.39
C GLY A 19 -4.13 -11.20 3.64
N ILE A 20 -4.95 -10.35 4.24
CA ILE A 20 -5.23 -9.00 3.76
C ILE A 20 -4.87 -8.01 4.86
N LEU A 21 -4.24 -6.89 4.49
CA LEU A 21 -3.96 -5.80 5.44
C LEU A 21 -5.14 -4.83 5.57
N ARG A 22 -6.17 -4.99 4.73
CA ARG A 22 -7.36 -4.15 4.72
C ARG A 22 -8.57 -4.88 4.16
N GLU A 23 -9.72 -4.66 4.79
CA GLU A 23 -11.01 -5.16 4.31
C GLU A 23 -11.46 -4.42 3.05
N THR A 24 -12.14 -5.16 2.17
CA THR A 24 -12.80 -4.64 0.98
C THR A 24 -14.27 -5.05 1.05
N LYS A 25 -15.11 -4.57 0.10
CA LYS A 25 -16.53 -4.96 0.07
C LYS A 25 -16.73 -6.48 -0.07
N THR A 26 -15.77 -7.18 -0.66
CA THR A 26 -15.84 -8.62 -0.94
C THR A 26 -14.98 -9.47 -0.02
N ASN A 27 -13.95 -8.90 0.62
CA ASN A 27 -13.02 -9.63 1.48
C ASN A 27 -12.99 -9.00 2.88
N SER A 28 -13.43 -9.75 3.88
CA SER A 28 -13.35 -9.38 5.30
C SER A 28 -12.15 -10.04 5.98
N TYR A 29 -11.69 -9.47 7.10
CA TYR A 29 -10.64 -10.11 7.90
C TYR A 29 -11.10 -11.45 8.45
N TYR A 30 -12.34 -11.53 8.92
CA TYR A 30 -12.90 -12.76 9.48
C TYR A 30 -12.87 -13.89 8.45
N THR A 31 -13.31 -13.62 7.22
CA THR A 31 -13.34 -14.63 6.17
C THR A 31 -11.92 -15.07 5.78
N ILE A 32 -11.01 -14.12 5.49
CA ILE A 32 -9.68 -14.45 4.95
C ILE A 32 -8.72 -14.97 6.02
N HIS A 33 -8.76 -14.45 7.25
CA HIS A 33 -7.82 -14.84 8.31
C HIS A 33 -8.33 -15.99 9.18
N TYR A 34 -9.64 -16.23 9.23
CA TYR A 34 -10.23 -17.22 10.13
C TYR A 34 -11.02 -18.30 9.39
N GLU A 35 -12.14 -17.96 8.72
CA GLU A 35 -13.05 -18.97 8.15
C GLU A 35 -12.38 -19.85 7.10
N VAL A 36 -11.70 -19.21 6.13
CA VAL A 36 -11.03 -19.90 5.02
C VAL A 36 -9.90 -20.81 5.51
N PRO A 37 -8.93 -20.35 6.33
CA PRO A 37 -7.87 -21.22 6.80
C PRO A 37 -8.34 -22.26 7.82
N LYS A 38 -9.39 -22.00 8.60
CA LYS A 38 -10.03 -23.03 9.44
C LYS A 38 -10.64 -24.15 8.60
N ALA A 39 -11.32 -23.80 7.51
CA ALA A 39 -11.85 -24.78 6.58
C ALA A 39 -10.76 -25.58 5.84
N LEU A 40 -9.59 -24.96 5.59
CA LEU A 40 -8.42 -25.61 5.02
C LEU A 40 -7.79 -26.57 6.03
N ALA A 41 -7.56 -26.14 7.27
CA ALA A 41 -7.00 -26.98 8.34
C ALA A 41 -7.86 -28.23 8.61
N ALA A 42 -9.19 -28.08 8.59
CA ALA A 42 -10.11 -29.21 8.69
C ALA A 42 -9.97 -30.19 7.51
N ALA A 43 -9.80 -29.69 6.28
CA ALA A 43 -9.58 -30.54 5.10
C ALA A 43 -8.20 -31.22 5.14
N CYS A 44 -7.17 -30.53 5.65
CA CYS A 44 -5.84 -31.11 5.87
C CYS A 44 -5.90 -32.29 6.84
N LEU A 45 -6.68 -32.17 7.92
CA LEU A 45 -6.89 -33.25 8.87
C LEU A 45 -7.59 -34.45 8.22
N GLU A 46 -8.61 -34.21 7.39
CA GLU A 46 -9.35 -35.25 6.67
C GLU A 46 -8.47 -36.02 5.66
N GLN A 47 -7.57 -35.31 4.98
CA GLN A 47 -6.65 -35.89 3.98
C GLN A 47 -5.34 -36.43 4.57
N GLY A 48 -5.14 -36.33 5.89
CA GLY A 48 -3.93 -36.82 6.54
C GLY A 48 -2.67 -36.03 6.20
N VAL A 49 -2.80 -34.73 5.90
CA VAL A 49 -1.66 -33.82 5.71
C VAL A 49 -0.78 -33.83 6.97
N GLN A 50 0.51 -34.01 6.78
CA GLN A 50 1.45 -34.27 7.87
C GLN A 50 1.81 -33.01 8.65
N LYS A 51 1.75 -31.84 8.01
CA LYS A 51 2.12 -30.56 8.64
C LYS A 51 1.36 -29.38 8.03
N PHE A 52 0.86 -28.50 8.90
CA PHE A 52 0.26 -27.23 8.53
C PHE A 52 1.12 -26.07 9.05
N ILE A 53 1.63 -25.22 8.17
CA ILE A 53 2.40 -24.03 8.54
C ILE A 53 1.54 -22.79 8.32
N GLN A 54 1.31 -22.03 9.39
CA GLN A 54 0.51 -20.80 9.38
C GLN A 54 1.42 -19.57 9.45
N ILE A 55 1.35 -18.68 8.45
CA ILE A 55 1.99 -17.36 8.53
C ILE A 55 1.01 -16.35 9.15
N SER A 56 1.24 -16.08 10.43
CA SER A 56 0.46 -15.14 11.23
C SER A 56 1.15 -13.77 11.29
N ALA A 57 1.01 -13.05 12.40
CA ALA A 57 1.62 -11.76 12.63
C ALA A 57 1.98 -11.58 14.11
N LEU A 58 3.09 -10.89 14.36
CA LEU A 58 3.45 -10.44 15.71
C LEU A 58 2.47 -9.33 16.16
N GLY A 59 2.04 -9.37 17.42
CA GLY A 59 0.97 -8.49 17.89
C GLY A 59 0.30 -8.98 19.16
N THR A 60 -0.69 -8.23 19.61
CA THR A 60 -1.76 -8.73 20.50
C THR A 60 -3.12 -8.46 19.86
N ALA A 61 -4.17 -9.17 20.28
CA ALA A 61 -5.52 -8.95 19.75
C ALA A 61 -6.01 -7.48 19.92
N GLU A 62 -5.46 -6.75 20.90
CA GLU A 62 -5.76 -5.34 21.17
C GLU A 62 -5.20 -4.38 20.09
N ASP A 63 -4.18 -4.80 19.33
CA ASP A 63 -3.59 -3.99 18.24
C ASP A 63 -4.57 -3.79 17.07
N GLY A 64 -5.66 -4.57 17.02
CA GLY A 64 -6.80 -4.35 16.13
C GLY A 64 -7.25 -5.60 15.38
N LYS A 65 -8.33 -5.45 14.61
CA LYS A 65 -9.05 -6.56 13.96
C LYS A 65 -8.16 -7.46 13.08
N PHE A 66 -7.14 -6.88 12.44
CA PHE A 66 -6.18 -7.64 11.62
C PHE A 66 -5.42 -8.68 12.45
N ILE A 67 -4.85 -8.27 13.60
CA ILE A 67 -4.09 -9.17 14.47
C ILE A 67 -5.05 -10.11 15.21
N ALA A 68 -6.16 -9.57 15.74
CA ALA A 68 -7.15 -10.37 16.47
C ALA A 68 -7.69 -11.53 15.63
N SER A 69 -8.05 -11.29 14.37
CA SER A 69 -8.57 -12.34 13.47
C SER A 69 -7.52 -13.41 13.13
N LYS A 70 -6.24 -13.02 12.96
CA LYS A 70 -5.15 -13.99 12.75
C LYS A 70 -4.88 -14.81 14.00
N HIS A 71 -4.82 -14.18 15.17
CA HIS A 71 -4.58 -14.86 16.45
C HIS A 71 -5.72 -15.79 16.85
N GLN A 72 -6.96 -15.41 16.53
CA GLN A 72 -8.10 -16.30 16.74
C GLN A 72 -7.95 -17.62 15.96
N PHE A 73 -7.45 -17.59 14.72
CA PHE A 73 -7.17 -18.82 13.99
C PHE A 73 -5.94 -19.55 14.53
N ASP A 74 -4.90 -18.82 14.93
CA ASP A 74 -3.71 -19.40 15.56
C ASP A 74 -4.10 -20.26 16.78
N ASP A 75 -4.95 -19.72 17.66
CA ASP A 75 -5.39 -20.41 18.87
C ASP A 75 -6.22 -21.67 18.53
N ASP A 76 -7.21 -21.53 17.63
CA ASP A 76 -8.00 -22.67 17.13
C ASP A 76 -7.13 -23.75 16.46
N LEU A 77 -6.05 -23.35 15.77
CA LEU A 77 -5.14 -24.25 15.08
C LEU A 77 -4.24 -25.02 16.05
N LEU A 78 -3.82 -24.39 17.16
CA LEU A 78 -3.04 -25.07 18.20
C LEU A 78 -3.87 -26.12 18.96
N GLU A 79 -5.17 -25.89 19.11
CA GLU A 79 -6.11 -26.84 19.71
C GLU A 79 -6.56 -27.93 18.73
N ALA A 80 -6.38 -27.73 17.43
CA ALA A 80 -6.75 -28.70 16.41
C ALA A 80 -5.83 -29.94 16.42
N ALA A 81 -6.37 -31.06 15.96
CA ALA A 81 -5.62 -32.32 15.86
C ALA A 81 -4.60 -32.35 14.69
N VAL A 82 -4.61 -31.35 13.80
CA VAL A 82 -3.66 -31.27 12.70
C VAL A 82 -2.29 -30.82 13.24
N PRO A 83 -1.18 -31.50 12.92
CA PRO A 83 0.14 -31.06 13.36
C PRO A 83 0.47 -29.70 12.74
N ALA A 84 0.56 -28.66 13.57
CA ALA A 84 0.69 -27.30 13.08
C ALA A 84 1.91 -26.55 13.62
N VAL A 85 2.47 -25.64 12.82
CA VAL A 85 3.47 -24.66 13.26
C VAL A 85 3.01 -23.28 12.86
N ILE A 86 2.94 -22.36 13.82
CA ILE A 86 2.54 -20.98 13.58
C ILE A 86 3.78 -20.12 13.59
N ILE A 87 4.01 -19.39 12.51
CA ILE A 87 5.13 -18.46 12.39
C ILE A 87 4.57 -17.04 12.47
N ARG A 88 4.96 -16.30 13.52
CA ARG A 88 4.60 -14.89 13.76
C ARG A 88 5.79 -14.00 13.41
N PRO A 89 5.88 -13.50 12.16
CA PRO A 89 6.95 -12.61 11.77
C PRO A 89 6.78 -11.20 12.34
N SER A 90 7.90 -10.53 12.60
CA SER A 90 7.96 -9.07 12.77
C SER A 90 7.83 -8.37 11.39
N VAL A 91 8.33 -7.14 11.25
CA VAL A 91 8.37 -6.41 9.98
C VAL A 91 9.21 -7.21 8.97
N VAL A 92 8.56 -7.74 7.95
CA VAL A 92 9.21 -8.48 6.87
C VAL A 92 9.73 -7.51 5.81
N VAL A 93 11.05 -7.48 5.60
CA VAL A 93 11.74 -6.57 4.70
C VAL A 93 12.25 -7.34 3.49
N SER A 94 11.83 -6.97 2.28
CA SER A 94 12.42 -7.51 1.04
C SER A 94 13.38 -6.48 0.43
N LEU A 95 14.44 -6.91 -0.24
CA LEU A 95 15.25 -5.99 -1.06
C LEU A 95 14.70 -5.80 -2.48
N ARG A 96 13.79 -6.67 -2.92
CA ARG A 96 13.27 -6.70 -4.30
C ARG A 96 11.88 -6.06 -4.45
N GLY A 97 11.37 -5.47 -3.37
CA GLY A 97 10.07 -4.82 -3.35
C GLY A 97 9.73 -4.31 -1.95
N SER A 98 8.59 -3.63 -1.83
CA SER A 98 8.01 -3.20 -0.56
C SER A 98 6.50 -3.28 -0.65
N TYR A 99 5.87 -3.58 0.49
CA TYR A 99 4.43 -3.81 0.60
C TYR A 99 3.90 -3.13 1.86
N GLY A 100 2.70 -2.54 1.74
CA GLY A 100 1.99 -1.93 2.85
C GLY A 100 2.89 -1.04 3.72
N GLY A 101 3.07 -1.44 4.99
CA GLY A 101 3.88 -0.73 5.98
C GLY A 101 5.34 -0.48 5.58
N THR A 102 5.98 -1.42 4.87
CA THR A 102 7.37 -1.22 4.43
C THR A 102 7.48 -0.18 3.31
N SER A 103 6.48 -0.08 2.44
CA SER A 103 6.38 0.99 1.43
C SER A 103 6.26 2.35 2.09
N LEU A 104 5.44 2.46 3.14
CA LEU A 104 5.32 3.67 3.94
C LEU A 104 6.67 4.02 4.60
N LEU A 105 7.32 3.08 5.29
CA LEU A 105 8.60 3.34 5.95
C LEU A 105 9.69 3.79 4.97
N ARG A 106 9.77 3.17 3.78
CA ARG A 106 10.66 3.64 2.70
C ARG A 106 10.33 5.05 2.23
N SER A 107 9.05 5.36 2.07
CA SER A 107 8.62 6.68 1.61
C SER A 107 8.91 7.78 2.63
N LEU A 108 8.74 7.50 3.93
CA LEU A 108 9.10 8.41 5.01
C LEU A 108 10.62 8.65 5.06
N ALA A 109 11.43 7.63 4.78
CA ALA A 109 12.88 7.77 4.66
C ALA A 109 13.30 8.60 3.43
N ALA A 110 12.46 8.66 2.39
CA ALA A 110 12.75 9.30 1.11
C ALA A 110 12.26 10.76 0.99
N LEU A 111 11.62 11.31 2.03
CA LEU A 111 11.15 12.70 2.04
C LEU A 111 12.32 13.69 1.85
N PRO A 112 12.07 14.85 1.20
CA PRO A 112 13.08 15.86 1.00
C PRO A 112 13.45 16.54 2.33
N CYS A 113 14.74 16.75 2.55
CA CYS A 113 15.35 17.50 3.67
C CYS A 113 15.14 16.95 5.09
N PHE A 114 14.03 16.29 5.39
CA PHE A 114 13.63 15.87 6.73
C PHE A 114 13.21 14.39 6.77
N ILE A 115 13.46 13.74 7.91
CA ILE A 115 12.82 12.48 8.29
C ILE A 115 11.89 12.81 9.45
N PHE A 116 10.59 12.69 9.23
CA PHE A 116 9.60 12.88 10.28
C PHE A 116 9.45 11.62 11.11
N LEU A 117 9.74 11.74 12.41
CA LEU A 117 9.67 10.64 13.35
C LEU A 117 8.35 10.72 14.14
N PRO A 118 7.63 9.60 14.29
CA PRO A 118 6.51 9.54 15.23
C PRO A 118 7.07 9.71 16.65
N GLU A 119 6.75 10.84 17.27
CA GLU A 119 7.38 11.29 18.50
C GLU A 119 8.91 11.34 18.38
N GLN A 120 9.66 10.61 19.21
CA GLN A 120 11.13 10.55 19.15
C GLN A 120 11.65 9.45 18.23
N GLY A 121 10.79 8.60 17.67
CA GLY A 121 11.19 7.44 16.86
C GLY A 121 11.86 6.33 17.68
N ASN A 122 11.59 6.25 18.98
CA ASN A 122 12.17 5.28 19.92
C ASN A 122 11.46 3.92 19.90
N GLN A 123 10.34 3.82 19.18
CA GLN A 123 9.59 2.59 19.02
C GLN A 123 10.50 1.51 18.40
N ARG A 124 10.44 0.29 18.93
CA ARG A 124 11.36 -0.80 18.61
C ARG A 124 10.75 -1.75 17.59
N ILE A 125 11.56 -2.20 16.65
CA ILE A 125 11.22 -3.24 15.67
C ILE A 125 12.37 -4.24 15.57
N GLN A 126 12.06 -5.49 15.26
CA GLN A 126 13.06 -6.56 15.08
C GLN A 126 12.89 -7.22 13.71
N PRO A 127 13.20 -6.49 12.63
CA PRO A 127 12.81 -6.88 11.28
C PRO A 127 13.53 -8.16 10.83
N ILE A 128 12.86 -8.93 9.98
CA ILE A 128 13.39 -10.13 9.32
C ILE A 128 13.39 -9.92 7.80
N LEU A 129 14.37 -10.48 7.08
CA LEU A 129 14.34 -10.46 5.62
C LEU A 129 13.26 -11.41 5.08
N LEU A 130 12.61 -11.04 3.98
CA LEU A 130 11.62 -11.90 3.32
C LEU A 130 12.23 -13.24 2.90
N GLU A 131 13.45 -13.20 2.35
CA GLU A 131 14.16 -14.39 1.92
C GLU A 131 14.51 -15.31 3.11
N ASP A 132 14.76 -14.73 4.29
CA ASP A 132 15.07 -15.48 5.51
C ASP A 132 13.80 -16.05 6.15
N LEU A 133 12.68 -15.34 6.07
CA LEU A 133 11.38 -15.89 6.47
C LEU A 133 11.00 -17.07 5.58
N ALA A 134 11.22 -16.97 4.27
CA ALA A 134 10.96 -18.07 3.34
C ALA A 134 11.87 -19.28 3.62
N ALA A 135 13.17 -19.04 3.87
CA ALA A 135 14.09 -20.10 4.26
C ALA A 135 13.69 -20.74 5.59
N LEU A 136 13.30 -19.95 6.59
CA LEU A 136 12.79 -20.44 7.86
C LEU A 136 11.55 -21.34 7.69
N VAL A 137 10.63 -20.98 6.79
CA VAL A 137 9.48 -21.83 6.45
C VAL A 137 9.97 -23.17 5.90
N VAL A 138 10.91 -23.17 4.95
CA VAL A 138 11.48 -24.40 4.38
C VAL A 138 12.14 -25.27 5.45
N GLU A 139 12.94 -24.67 6.35
CA GLU A 139 13.56 -25.42 7.45
C GLU A 139 12.49 -25.99 8.40
N THR A 140 11.43 -25.24 8.70
CA THR A 140 10.30 -25.70 9.52
C THR A 140 9.59 -26.90 8.90
N VAL A 141 9.48 -26.95 7.56
CA VAL A 141 8.94 -28.11 6.84
C VAL A 141 9.76 -29.37 7.16
N GLN A 142 11.09 -29.26 7.25
CA GLN A 142 11.99 -30.40 7.47
C GLN A 142 12.04 -30.88 8.94
N GLN A 143 11.53 -30.10 9.90
CA GLN A 143 11.60 -30.45 11.33
C GLN A 143 10.36 -31.21 11.82
N ASP A 144 10.46 -32.52 12.00
CA ASP A 144 9.33 -33.37 12.43
C ASP A 144 8.91 -33.21 13.90
N ASN A 145 9.84 -32.71 14.72
CA ASN A 145 9.64 -32.45 16.14
C ASN A 145 8.84 -31.16 16.41
N LEU A 146 8.69 -30.27 15.43
CA LEU A 146 7.91 -29.05 15.57
C LEU A 146 6.44 -29.33 15.30
N ARG A 147 5.68 -29.45 16.38
CA ARG A 147 4.23 -29.65 16.36
C ARG A 147 3.58 -28.78 17.43
N ASN A 148 2.47 -28.17 17.06
CA ASN A 148 1.63 -27.31 17.88
C ASN A 148 2.45 -26.25 18.62
N THR A 149 3.32 -25.56 17.86
CA THR A 149 4.22 -24.54 18.41
C THR A 149 4.10 -23.21 17.68
N VAL A 150 4.48 -22.14 18.37
CA VAL A 150 4.53 -20.78 17.83
C VAL A 150 5.98 -20.34 17.76
N LEU A 151 6.46 -20.05 16.54
CA LEU A 151 7.78 -19.50 16.27
C LEU A 151 7.67 -18.00 15.99
N TYR A 152 8.49 -17.20 16.67
CA TYR A 152 8.56 -15.76 16.45
C TYR A 152 9.68 -15.43 15.46
N ALA A 153 9.33 -15.24 14.19
CA ALA A 153 10.30 -15.00 13.13
C ALA A 153 10.82 -13.55 13.15
N VAL A 154 11.98 -13.37 13.77
CA VAL A 154 12.62 -12.07 13.98
C VAL A 154 14.09 -12.10 13.54
N GLY A 155 14.64 -10.94 13.22
CA GLY A 155 16.07 -10.80 12.95
C GLY A 155 16.92 -10.74 14.23
N PRO A 156 18.26 -10.78 14.11
CA PRO A 156 19.17 -10.75 15.24
C PRO A 156 19.26 -9.38 15.95
N GLU A 157 18.78 -8.31 15.33
CA GLU A 157 18.95 -6.94 15.82
C GLU A 157 17.61 -6.27 16.09
N ILE A 158 17.50 -5.62 17.25
CA ILE A 158 16.41 -4.70 17.56
C ILE A 158 16.82 -3.29 17.14
N LEU A 159 16.03 -2.66 16.29
CA LEU A 159 16.24 -1.31 15.78
C LEU A 159 15.13 -0.38 16.29
N THR A 160 15.47 0.88 16.52
CA THR A 160 14.44 1.92 16.66
C THR A 160 13.93 2.35 15.29
N ILE A 161 12.71 2.88 15.22
CA ILE A 161 12.17 3.46 13.97
C ILE A 161 13.09 4.53 13.41
N LYS A 162 13.68 5.37 14.28
CA LYS A 162 14.69 6.35 13.87
C LYS A 162 15.89 5.68 13.19
N GLN A 163 16.48 4.66 13.83
CA GLN A 163 17.62 3.93 13.26
C GLN A 163 17.26 3.29 11.92
N TYR A 164 16.09 2.66 11.84
CA TYR A 164 15.63 1.99 10.63
C TYR A 164 15.37 2.97 9.48
N LEU A 165 14.74 4.12 9.73
CA LEU A 165 14.50 5.15 8.70
C LEU A 165 15.81 5.77 8.19
N VAL A 166 16.78 6.02 9.09
CA VAL A 166 18.11 6.50 8.70
C VAL A 166 18.85 5.47 7.85
N LEU A 167 18.77 4.20 8.24
CA LEU A 167 19.35 3.08 7.50
C LEU A 167 18.73 2.92 6.11
N LEU A 168 17.39 2.96 5.99
CA LEU A 168 16.70 2.95 4.70
C LEU A 168 17.11 4.14 3.83
N ARG A 169 17.21 5.34 4.40
CA ARG A 169 17.64 6.53 3.67
C ARG A 169 19.06 6.38 3.11
N SER A 170 19.96 5.83 3.91
CA SER A 170 21.35 5.53 3.49
C SER A 170 21.38 4.46 2.38
N TRP A 171 20.61 3.38 2.54
CA TRP A 171 20.47 2.34 1.52
C TRP A 171 19.95 2.91 0.19
N LEU A 172 18.94 3.79 0.24
CA LEU A 172 18.39 4.53 -0.92
C LEU A 172 19.37 5.52 -1.55
N LYS A 173 20.60 5.68 -0.99
CA LYS A 173 21.64 6.61 -1.45
C LYS A 173 21.16 8.07 -1.48
N LEU A 174 20.32 8.45 -0.52
CA LEU A 174 19.83 9.82 -0.38
C LEU A 174 20.74 10.61 0.58
N PRO A 175 20.96 11.92 0.35
CA PRO A 175 21.74 12.76 1.25
C PRO A 175 21.19 12.72 2.68
N PRO A 176 22.02 12.84 3.73
CA PRO A 176 21.55 12.89 5.11
C PRO A 176 20.43 13.93 5.31
N ALA A 177 19.48 13.62 6.19
CA ALA A 177 18.35 14.50 6.50
C ALA A 177 18.21 14.69 8.00
N ARG A 178 17.69 15.86 8.40
CA ARG A 178 17.44 16.15 9.81
C ARG A 178 16.22 15.37 10.28
N CYS A 179 16.37 14.66 11.39
CA CYS A 179 15.24 14.02 12.07
C CYS A 179 14.41 15.09 12.78
N VAL A 180 13.10 15.11 12.51
CA VAL A 180 12.15 16.04 13.11
C VAL A 180 11.10 15.23 13.87
N ARG A 181 10.92 15.56 15.14
CA ARG A 181 9.87 14.97 15.98
C ARG A 181 8.50 15.45 15.53
N LEU A 182 7.58 14.53 15.26
CA LEU A 182 6.16 14.82 15.13
C LEU A 182 5.45 14.63 16.48
N PRO A 183 4.69 15.63 16.95
CA PRO A 183 3.78 15.45 18.08
C PRO A 183 2.75 14.35 17.83
N ALA A 184 2.29 13.70 18.90
CA ALA A 184 1.25 12.66 18.83
C ALA A 184 -0.05 13.13 18.17
N SER A 185 -0.38 14.42 18.28
CA SER A 185 -1.53 15.03 17.59
C SER A 185 -1.37 15.02 16.08
N SER A 186 -0.19 15.35 15.56
CA SER A 186 0.11 15.30 14.11
C SER A 186 0.07 13.87 13.57
N VAL A 187 0.59 12.91 14.35
CA VAL A 187 0.50 11.48 14.00
C VAL A 187 -0.97 11.03 13.99
N SER A 188 -1.75 11.41 15.00
CA SER A 188 -3.19 11.12 15.08
C SER A 188 -3.94 11.65 13.86
N LEU A 189 -3.65 12.89 13.44
CA LEU A 189 -4.28 13.51 12.29
C LEU A 189 -3.93 12.77 10.98
N ALA A 190 -2.65 12.41 10.79
CA ALA A 190 -2.22 11.64 9.63
C ALA A 190 -2.88 10.25 9.56
N VAL A 191 -3.01 9.57 10.70
CA VAL A 191 -3.72 8.28 10.82
C VAL A 191 -5.21 8.45 10.52
N TRP A 192 -5.84 9.51 11.03
CA TRP A 192 -7.24 9.80 10.76
C TRP A 192 -7.50 10.01 9.27
N PHE A 193 -6.69 10.83 8.59
CA PHE A 193 -6.78 11.02 7.14
C PHE A 193 -6.54 9.71 6.37
N GLY A 194 -5.50 8.95 6.73
CA GLY A 194 -5.19 7.67 6.08
C GLY A 194 -6.35 6.67 6.18
N GLN A 195 -7.01 6.62 7.33
CA GLN A 195 -8.16 5.74 7.57
C GLN A 195 -9.40 6.15 6.78
N HIS A 196 -9.69 7.46 6.67
CA HIS A 196 -10.88 7.96 5.95
C HIS A 196 -10.70 7.97 4.43
N LEU A 197 -9.53 8.36 3.95
CA LEU A 197 -9.21 8.32 2.52
C LEU A 197 -9.04 6.89 2.02
N GLY A 198 -8.73 5.96 2.93
CA GLY A 198 -8.52 4.58 2.55
C GLY A 198 -7.36 4.43 1.58
N VAL A 199 -6.23 5.09 1.85
CA VAL A 199 -5.05 5.01 0.98
C VAL A 199 -3.84 4.69 1.83
N GLY A 200 -3.20 3.56 1.53
CA GLY A 200 -1.99 3.09 2.21
C GLY A 200 -2.23 2.48 3.60
N PRO A 201 -1.16 2.09 4.30
CA PRO A 201 -1.19 1.39 5.58
C PRO A 201 -1.37 2.32 6.79
N LEU A 202 -1.56 3.63 6.59
CA LEU A 202 -1.73 4.60 7.68
C LEU A 202 -3.12 4.40 8.32
N GLY A 203 -3.17 3.57 9.36
CA GLY A 203 -4.39 3.27 10.11
C GLY A 203 -4.10 2.96 11.59
N GLN A 204 -5.16 2.84 12.39
CA GLN A 204 -5.07 2.61 13.84
C GLN A 204 -4.27 1.35 14.20
N THR A 205 -4.42 0.26 13.43
CA THR A 205 -3.65 -0.97 13.67
C THR A 205 -2.14 -0.76 13.55
N MET A 206 -1.69 -0.08 12.49
CA MET A 206 -0.27 0.21 12.33
C MET A 206 0.25 1.15 13.41
N ARG A 207 -0.60 2.06 13.91
CA ARG A 207 -0.26 2.92 15.04
C ARG A 207 -0.10 2.10 16.34
N GLY A 208 -1.04 1.22 16.67
CA GLY A 208 -0.96 0.36 17.85
C GLY A 208 0.29 -0.52 17.82
N MET A 209 0.54 -1.21 16.70
CA MET A 209 1.74 -2.02 16.50
C MET A 209 3.04 -1.20 16.63
N LEU A 210 3.02 0.05 16.17
CA LEU A 210 4.16 0.95 16.28
C LEU A 210 4.39 1.38 17.74
N GLU A 211 3.35 1.82 18.44
CA GLU A 211 3.42 2.29 19.84
C GLU A 211 3.83 1.17 20.80
N ARG A 212 3.28 -0.04 20.64
CA ARG A 212 3.65 -1.23 21.42
C ARG A 212 5.09 -1.69 21.14
N GLY A 213 5.54 -1.51 19.90
CA GLY A 213 6.78 -2.09 19.40
C GLY A 213 6.55 -3.45 18.75
N ASN A 214 7.28 -3.70 17.67
CA ASN A 214 7.20 -4.92 16.87
C ASN A 214 8.46 -5.79 17.07
N THR A 215 8.71 -6.18 18.32
CA THR A 215 9.81 -7.08 18.70
C THR A 215 9.26 -8.41 19.20
N GLY A 216 10.00 -9.50 18.96
CA GLY A 216 9.65 -10.81 19.51
C GLY A 216 9.76 -10.82 21.04
N PRO A 217 9.25 -11.87 21.70
CA PRO A 217 9.57 -12.11 23.10
C PRO A 217 11.09 -12.25 23.31
N ASP A 218 11.52 -12.15 24.56
CA ASP A 218 12.92 -12.39 24.91
C ASP A 218 13.35 -13.78 24.40
N ASN A 219 14.56 -13.86 23.85
CA ASN A 219 15.15 -15.07 23.23
C ASN A 219 14.48 -15.59 21.94
N ALA A 220 13.46 -14.92 21.38
CA ALA A 220 12.80 -15.35 20.13
C ALA A 220 13.76 -15.75 18.99
N PHE A 221 14.83 -14.99 18.80
CA PHE A 221 15.87 -15.30 17.80
C PHE A 221 16.63 -16.60 18.11
N ALA A 222 16.98 -16.82 19.38
CA ALA A 222 17.69 -18.01 19.82
C ALA A 222 16.78 -19.25 19.74
N ASP A 223 15.50 -19.10 20.09
CA ASP A 223 14.51 -20.18 20.02
C ASP A 223 14.31 -20.66 18.58
N VAL A 224 14.23 -19.74 17.61
CA VAL A 224 14.18 -20.08 16.18
C VAL A 224 15.43 -20.84 15.75
N LEU A 225 16.62 -20.35 16.11
CA LEU A 225 17.89 -21.00 15.78
C LEU A 225 17.98 -22.40 16.38
N GLN A 226 17.58 -22.57 17.64
CA GLN A 226 17.61 -23.86 18.32
C GLN A 226 16.58 -24.85 17.73
N SER A 227 15.39 -24.36 17.40
CA SER A 227 14.27 -25.18 16.94
C SER A 227 14.41 -25.60 15.47
N THR A 228 15.02 -24.76 14.64
CA THR A 228 15.07 -24.96 13.17
C THR A 228 16.48 -25.12 12.63
N GLY A 229 17.52 -24.80 13.40
CA GLY A 229 18.89 -24.70 12.91
C GLY A 229 19.15 -23.48 12.01
N TYR A 230 18.13 -22.69 11.69
CA TYR A 230 18.24 -21.55 10.79
C TYR A 230 18.65 -20.28 11.53
N MET A 231 19.62 -19.56 10.98
CA MET A 231 20.09 -18.27 11.51
C MET A 231 19.68 -17.12 10.57
N PRO A 232 18.60 -16.38 10.86
CA PRO A 232 18.22 -15.20 10.09
C PRO A 232 19.34 -14.17 10.04
N ARG A 233 19.53 -13.54 8.88
CA ARG A 233 20.56 -12.52 8.67
C ARG A 233 20.14 -11.19 9.29
N SER A 234 21.12 -10.36 9.60
CA SER A 234 20.90 -8.98 10.02
C SER A 234 20.35 -8.15 8.85
N VAL A 235 19.18 -7.55 9.05
CA VAL A 235 18.61 -6.58 8.11
C VAL A 235 19.51 -5.34 7.99
N ALA A 236 20.13 -4.88 9.09
CA ALA A 236 21.01 -3.71 9.04
C ALA A 236 22.30 -3.95 8.27
N LYS A 237 22.93 -5.11 8.45
CA LYS A 237 24.09 -5.52 7.65
C LYS A 237 23.70 -5.67 6.18
N THR A 238 22.60 -6.36 5.91
CA THR A 238 22.12 -6.60 4.54
C THR A 238 21.78 -5.31 3.79
N LEU A 239 21.15 -4.32 4.45
CA LEU A 239 20.91 -3.01 3.84
C LEU A 239 22.18 -2.18 3.62
N ARG A 240 23.25 -2.41 4.39
CA ARG A 240 24.55 -1.75 4.16
C ARG A 240 25.33 -2.38 3.00
N GLU A 241 25.21 -3.69 2.82
CA GLU A 241 25.94 -4.47 1.82
C GLU A 241 25.22 -4.58 0.47
N SER A 242 23.90 -4.38 0.44
CA SER A 242 23.11 -4.41 -0.78
C SER A 242 23.03 -3.05 -1.48
N ALA A 243 22.90 -3.08 -2.81
CA ALA A 243 22.60 -1.90 -3.60
C ALA A 243 21.10 -1.62 -3.64
N SER A 244 20.73 -0.34 -3.66
CA SER A 244 19.38 0.09 -4.07
C SER A 244 19.39 0.52 -5.53
N PHE A 245 18.26 0.27 -6.21
CA PHE A 245 18.09 0.59 -7.62
C PHE A 245 17.29 1.87 -7.83
N VAL A 246 17.19 2.31 -9.08
CA VAL A 246 16.41 3.50 -9.44
C VAL A 246 14.93 3.31 -9.06
N GLN A 247 14.37 2.12 -9.29
CA GLN A 247 12.99 1.82 -8.93
C GLN A 247 12.69 2.00 -7.43
N ASP A 248 13.64 1.71 -6.55
CA ASP A 248 13.43 1.85 -5.10
C ASP A 248 13.25 3.32 -4.71
N ARG A 249 14.07 4.21 -5.29
CA ARG A 249 13.99 5.65 -5.07
C ARG A 249 12.72 6.24 -5.66
N TRP A 250 12.35 5.81 -6.87
CA TRP A 250 11.13 6.26 -7.53
C TRP A 250 9.89 5.85 -6.74
N HIS A 251 9.78 4.57 -6.41
CA HIS A 251 8.68 4.06 -5.62
C HIS A 251 8.58 4.78 -4.27
N ALA A 252 9.69 4.90 -3.52
CA ALA A 252 9.68 5.57 -2.22
C ALA A 252 9.20 7.03 -2.30
N ARG A 253 9.59 7.79 -3.33
CA ARG A 253 9.18 9.20 -3.51
C ARG A 253 7.74 9.33 -4.00
N LEU A 254 7.34 8.49 -4.96
CA LEU A 254 6.02 8.56 -5.58
C LEU A 254 4.93 8.01 -4.66
N TYR A 255 5.26 7.11 -3.72
CA TYR A 255 4.30 6.47 -2.83
C TYR A 255 3.38 7.47 -2.09
N LEU A 256 3.97 8.52 -1.50
CA LEU A 256 3.21 9.58 -0.80
C LEU A 256 2.66 10.66 -1.73
N LEU A 257 3.19 10.77 -2.96
CA LEU A 257 2.69 11.71 -3.97
C LEU A 257 1.44 11.20 -4.69
N ALA A 258 1.30 9.88 -4.84
CA ALA A 258 0.18 9.29 -5.59
C ALA A 258 -1.22 9.72 -5.06
N PRO A 259 -1.50 9.72 -3.74
CA PRO A 259 -2.78 10.24 -3.23
C PRO A 259 -2.98 11.73 -3.49
N ALA A 260 -1.90 12.52 -3.46
CA ALA A 260 -1.97 13.95 -3.75
C ALA A 260 -2.30 14.20 -5.23
N VAL A 261 -1.64 13.48 -6.16
CA VAL A 261 -1.95 13.52 -7.59
C VAL A 261 -3.41 13.16 -7.85
N TRP A 262 -3.90 12.06 -7.25
CA TRP A 262 -5.30 11.66 -7.34
C TRP A 262 -6.25 12.77 -6.88
N LEU A 263 -6.01 13.34 -5.69
CA LEU A 263 -6.86 14.38 -5.13
C LEU A 263 -6.85 15.64 -5.99
N THR A 264 -5.68 16.04 -6.50
CA THR A 264 -5.55 17.17 -7.41
C THR A 264 -6.30 16.93 -8.72
N LEU A 265 -6.20 15.74 -9.33
CA LEU A 265 -6.96 15.40 -10.54
C LEU A 265 -8.47 15.47 -10.29
N VAL A 266 -8.96 14.88 -9.20
CA VAL A 266 -10.39 14.98 -8.82
C VAL A 266 -10.81 16.44 -8.66
N PHE A 267 -10.04 17.21 -7.90
CA PHE A 267 -10.34 18.60 -7.62
C PHE A 267 -10.39 19.45 -8.89
N VAL A 268 -9.39 19.33 -9.77
CA VAL A 268 -9.31 20.08 -11.03
C VAL A 268 -10.52 19.78 -11.91
N TRP A 269 -10.92 18.51 -12.05
CA TRP A 269 -12.09 18.14 -12.86
C TRP A 269 -13.40 18.68 -12.29
N ILE A 270 -13.63 18.49 -10.98
CA ILE A 270 -14.87 18.97 -10.36
C ILE A 270 -14.95 20.51 -10.44
N MET A 271 -13.86 21.21 -10.14
CA MET A 271 -13.84 22.67 -10.20
C MET A 271 -13.94 23.21 -11.62
N SER A 272 -13.32 22.56 -12.60
CA SER A 272 -13.47 22.89 -14.03
C SER A 272 -14.94 22.82 -14.45
N GLY A 273 -15.61 21.71 -14.11
CA GLY A 273 -17.02 21.55 -14.45
C GLY A 273 -17.93 22.58 -13.76
N LEU A 274 -17.70 22.86 -12.47
CA LEU A 274 -18.43 23.92 -11.75
C LEU A 274 -18.21 25.30 -12.35
N ALA A 275 -16.99 25.61 -12.79
CA ALA A 275 -16.67 26.90 -13.43
C ALA A 275 -17.51 27.13 -14.69
N GLY A 276 -17.72 26.11 -15.52
CA GLY A 276 -18.55 26.26 -16.73
C GLY A 276 -20.05 26.47 -16.45
N PHE A 277 -20.58 26.06 -15.28
CA PHE A 277 -21.93 26.43 -14.86
C PHE A 277 -22.05 27.88 -14.38
N LEU A 278 -20.97 28.40 -13.79
CA LEU A 278 -20.87 29.79 -13.33
C LEU A 278 -20.49 30.75 -14.45
N ALA A 279 -19.98 30.24 -15.58
CA ALA A 279 -19.53 31.04 -16.71
C ALA A 279 -20.69 31.79 -17.38
N THR A 280 -20.41 33.05 -17.69
CA THR A 280 -21.31 33.92 -18.45
C THR A 280 -20.98 33.84 -19.94
N PRO A 281 -21.91 34.21 -20.85
CA PRO A 281 -21.64 34.21 -22.29
C PRO A 281 -20.38 35.00 -22.68
N ALA A 282 -20.06 36.07 -21.96
CA ALA A 282 -18.85 36.86 -22.19
C ALA A 282 -17.55 36.04 -22.07
N ASP A 283 -17.57 34.98 -21.25
CA ASP A 283 -16.38 34.18 -20.95
C ASP A 283 -16.04 33.18 -22.07
N TYR A 284 -17.03 32.70 -22.84
CA TYR A 284 -16.83 31.64 -23.84
C TYR A 284 -17.26 31.98 -25.26
N GLN A 285 -18.08 33.02 -25.47
CA GLN A 285 -18.68 33.31 -26.78
C GLN A 285 -17.62 33.58 -27.85
N THR A 286 -16.61 34.40 -27.55
CA THR A 286 -15.51 34.71 -28.47
C THR A 286 -14.78 33.45 -28.91
N LEU A 287 -14.53 32.53 -27.97
CA LEU A 287 -13.83 31.29 -28.25
C LEU A 287 -14.67 30.31 -29.07
N LEU A 288 -15.93 30.13 -28.70
CA LEU A 288 -16.83 29.22 -29.41
C LEU A 288 -17.19 29.71 -30.81
N GLN A 289 -17.19 31.03 -31.04
CA GLN A 289 -17.31 31.60 -32.39
C GLN A 289 -16.10 31.26 -33.27
N GLN A 290 -14.88 31.28 -32.72
CA GLN A 290 -13.68 30.84 -33.46
C GLN A 290 -13.71 29.34 -33.79
N LEU A 291 -14.45 28.55 -33.02
CA LEU A 291 -14.73 27.13 -33.30
C LEU A 291 -15.93 26.91 -34.22
N TYR A 292 -16.52 27.97 -34.79
CA TYR A 292 -17.70 27.90 -35.64
C TYR A 292 -18.93 27.26 -34.97
N VAL A 293 -19.04 27.33 -33.64
CA VAL A 293 -20.19 26.82 -32.89
C VAL A 293 -21.35 27.83 -32.97
N PRO A 294 -22.54 27.43 -33.50
CA PRO A 294 -23.69 28.33 -33.61
C PRO A 294 -24.16 28.80 -32.23
N ALA A 295 -24.65 30.04 -32.14
CA ALA A 295 -25.02 30.69 -30.89
C ALA A 295 -25.97 29.86 -30.01
N ASP A 296 -26.94 29.18 -30.63
CA ASP A 296 -27.93 28.34 -29.95
C ASP A 296 -27.30 27.12 -29.24
N TYR A 297 -26.14 26.66 -29.70
CA TYR A 297 -25.43 25.50 -29.15
C TYR A 297 -24.30 25.87 -28.20
N GLN A 298 -23.91 27.15 -28.11
CA GLN A 298 -22.76 27.57 -27.29
C GLN A 298 -22.95 27.24 -25.81
N ARG A 299 -24.07 27.68 -25.21
CA ARG A 299 -24.36 27.42 -23.80
C ARG A 299 -24.62 25.92 -23.50
N PRO A 300 -25.44 25.20 -24.30
CA PRO A 300 -25.58 23.76 -24.13
C PRO A 300 -24.26 22.99 -24.19
N LEU A 301 -23.33 23.37 -25.09
CA LEU A 301 -22.03 22.73 -25.21
C LEU A 301 -21.19 22.92 -23.94
N VAL A 302 -21.10 24.15 -23.42
CA VAL A 302 -20.38 24.44 -22.15
C VAL A 302 -20.94 23.61 -21.02
N TRP A 303 -22.27 23.55 -20.87
CA TRP A 303 -22.91 22.74 -19.85
C TRP A 303 -22.65 21.25 -20.04
N ALA A 304 -22.69 20.74 -21.26
CA ALA A 304 -22.40 19.34 -21.54
C ALA A 304 -20.97 18.96 -21.15
N THR A 305 -19.97 19.80 -21.49
CA THR A 305 -18.57 19.59 -21.09
C THR A 305 -18.40 19.73 -19.57
N SER A 306 -19.11 20.65 -18.94
CA SER A 306 -19.11 20.81 -17.48
C SER A 306 -19.66 19.59 -16.74
N VAL A 307 -20.77 19.03 -17.22
CA VAL A 307 -21.34 17.79 -16.67
C VAL A 307 -20.35 16.65 -16.83
N LEU A 308 -19.74 16.50 -18.01
CA LEU A 308 -18.73 15.47 -18.26
C LEU A 308 -17.58 15.56 -17.26
N ASP A 309 -17.05 16.76 -17.02
CA ASP A 309 -15.95 17.00 -16.09
C ASP A 309 -16.32 16.61 -14.65
N ILE A 310 -17.50 17.01 -14.16
CA ILE A 310 -17.98 16.62 -12.82
C ILE A 310 -18.18 15.11 -12.73
N VAL A 311 -18.78 14.48 -13.74
CA VAL A 311 -19.03 13.04 -13.75
C VAL A 311 -17.71 12.27 -13.71
N LEU A 312 -16.72 12.67 -14.52
CA LEU A 312 -15.39 12.04 -14.52
C LEU A 312 -14.67 12.27 -13.18
N GLY A 313 -14.70 13.49 -12.64
CA GLY A 313 -14.11 13.82 -11.34
C GLY A 313 -14.72 13.00 -10.20
N CYS A 314 -16.04 12.91 -10.14
CA CYS A 314 -16.78 12.09 -9.18
C CYS A 314 -16.51 10.59 -9.37
N ALA A 315 -16.45 10.10 -10.61
CA ALA A 315 -16.13 8.70 -10.88
C ALA A 315 -14.70 8.34 -10.40
N LEU A 316 -13.74 9.25 -10.61
CA LEU A 316 -12.37 9.09 -10.11
C LEU A 316 -12.31 9.15 -8.57
N TRP A 317 -13.08 10.04 -7.94
CA TRP A 317 -13.21 10.11 -6.48
C TRP A 317 -13.75 8.80 -5.88
N LEU A 318 -14.78 8.25 -6.51
CA LEU A 318 -15.39 6.97 -6.11
C LEU A 318 -14.57 5.75 -6.53
N ARG A 319 -13.41 5.95 -7.18
CA ARG A 319 -12.54 4.92 -7.75
C ARG A 319 -13.29 3.95 -8.68
N TYR A 320 -14.30 4.44 -9.39
CA TYR A 320 -15.07 3.64 -10.32
C TYR A 320 -14.26 3.39 -11.58
N ARG A 321 -13.84 2.13 -11.83
CA ARG A 321 -13.10 1.72 -13.04
C ARG A 321 -11.99 2.72 -13.41
N VAL A 322 -11.09 2.99 -12.46
CA VAL A 322 -10.10 4.09 -12.51
C VAL A 322 -9.38 4.18 -13.86
N ARG A 323 -8.89 3.06 -14.43
CA ARG A 323 -8.22 3.06 -15.75
C ARG A 323 -9.10 3.62 -16.87
N LEU A 324 -10.37 3.21 -16.93
CA LEU A 324 -11.32 3.70 -17.94
C LEU A 324 -11.55 5.20 -17.76
N VAL A 325 -11.78 5.64 -16.52
CA VAL A 325 -12.02 7.06 -16.20
C VAL A 325 -10.82 7.92 -16.58
N LEU A 326 -9.61 7.50 -16.22
CA LEU A 326 -8.38 8.20 -16.61
C LEU A 326 -8.19 8.23 -18.13
N GLY A 327 -8.55 7.15 -18.83
CA GLY A 327 -8.55 7.10 -20.29
C GLY A 327 -9.53 8.12 -20.90
N LEU A 328 -10.76 8.22 -20.38
CA LEU A 328 -11.74 9.20 -20.82
C LEU A 328 -11.31 10.64 -20.52
N MET A 329 -10.74 10.90 -19.34
CA MET A 329 -10.14 12.19 -18.98
C MET A 329 -9.02 12.57 -19.95
N LEU A 330 -8.13 11.63 -20.27
CA LEU A 330 -7.04 11.83 -21.22
C LEU A 330 -7.56 12.14 -22.63
N CYS A 331 -8.52 11.34 -23.12
CA CYS A 331 -9.16 11.58 -24.41
C CYS A 331 -9.85 12.95 -24.47
N SER A 332 -10.56 13.35 -23.41
CA SER A 332 -11.20 14.66 -23.31
C SER A 332 -10.16 15.79 -23.43
N VAL A 333 -9.11 15.75 -22.59
CA VAL A 333 -8.06 16.78 -22.59
C VAL A 333 -7.33 16.86 -23.92
N LEU A 334 -6.99 15.72 -24.53
CA LEU A 334 -6.38 15.69 -25.86
C LEU A 334 -7.30 16.29 -26.92
N ALA A 335 -8.57 15.89 -26.94
CA ALA A 335 -9.53 16.32 -27.96
C ALA A 335 -9.70 17.84 -27.96
N TYR A 336 -9.98 18.45 -26.81
CA TYR A 336 -10.18 19.90 -26.77
C TYR A 336 -8.86 20.67 -26.91
N THR A 337 -7.73 20.13 -26.43
CA THR A 337 -6.41 20.78 -26.62
C THR A 337 -6.03 20.84 -28.10
N ILE A 338 -6.28 19.77 -28.86
CA ILE A 338 -6.03 19.75 -30.30
C ILE A 338 -6.99 20.69 -31.03
N ALA A 339 -8.29 20.62 -30.76
CA ALA A 339 -9.29 21.46 -31.41
C ALA A 339 -9.03 22.96 -31.18
N LEU A 340 -8.82 23.36 -29.92
CA LEU A 340 -8.49 24.74 -29.56
C LEU A 340 -7.12 25.16 -30.10
N GLY A 341 -6.12 24.28 -30.06
CA GLY A 341 -4.80 24.57 -30.57
C GLY A 341 -4.75 24.83 -32.09
N ILE A 342 -5.65 24.21 -32.86
CA ILE A 342 -5.77 24.42 -34.31
C ILE A 342 -6.63 25.65 -34.63
N CYS A 343 -7.81 25.76 -34.02
CA CYS A 343 -8.77 26.81 -34.37
C CYS A 343 -8.48 28.16 -33.70
N ALA A 344 -7.78 28.15 -32.55
CA ALA A 344 -7.44 29.34 -31.77
C ALA A 344 -5.95 29.29 -31.35
N PRO A 345 -5.00 29.33 -32.30
CA PRO A 345 -3.58 29.12 -32.03
C PRO A 345 -2.96 30.15 -31.07
N MET A 346 -3.58 31.33 -30.94
CA MET A 346 -3.16 32.36 -29.98
C MET A 346 -3.23 31.87 -28.52
N LEU A 347 -4.06 30.87 -28.21
CA LEU A 347 -4.17 30.28 -26.86
C LEU A 347 -2.89 29.57 -26.41
N TRP A 348 -2.00 29.16 -27.33
CA TRP A 348 -0.68 28.63 -26.97
C TRP A 348 0.22 29.68 -26.31
N LEU A 349 0.03 30.95 -26.68
CA LEU A 349 0.84 32.08 -26.24
C LEU A 349 0.10 33.02 -25.29
N GLU A 350 -1.10 32.62 -24.83
CA GLU A 350 -1.87 33.39 -23.87
C GLU A 350 -1.04 33.57 -22.58
N PRO A 351 -1.03 34.77 -21.96
CA PRO A 351 -0.24 35.04 -20.74
C PRO A 351 -0.53 34.07 -19.59
N LEU A 352 -1.76 33.55 -19.50
CA LEU A 352 -2.16 32.60 -18.47
C LEU A 352 -1.83 31.14 -18.84
N GLY A 353 -1.41 30.88 -20.08
CA GLY A 353 -0.91 29.60 -20.57
C GLY A 353 -1.91 28.45 -20.47
N SER A 354 -3.18 28.72 -20.75
CA SER A 354 -4.29 27.76 -20.57
C SER A 354 -4.04 26.43 -21.30
N LEU A 355 -3.75 26.45 -22.60
CA LEU A 355 -3.44 25.24 -23.37
C LEU A 355 -2.09 24.61 -23.00
N LEU A 356 -1.07 25.42 -22.70
CA LEU A 356 0.25 24.90 -22.36
C LEU A 356 0.22 24.07 -21.07
N LYS A 357 -0.62 24.45 -20.10
CA LYS A 357 -0.83 23.71 -18.86
C LYS A 357 -1.47 22.34 -19.08
N ASN A 358 -2.23 22.14 -20.17
CA ASN A 358 -2.82 20.83 -20.48
C ASN A 358 -1.78 19.76 -20.78
N LEU A 359 -0.61 20.14 -21.30
CA LEU A 359 0.50 19.20 -21.50
C LEU A 359 0.94 18.57 -20.17
N LEU A 360 0.94 19.36 -19.09
CA LEU A 360 1.25 18.86 -17.74
C LEU A 360 0.14 17.94 -17.23
N ILE A 361 -1.12 18.28 -17.48
CA ILE A 361 -2.27 17.46 -17.09
C ILE A 361 -2.24 16.11 -17.81
N ILE A 362 -1.93 16.09 -19.11
CA ILE A 362 -1.77 14.86 -19.91
C ILE A 362 -0.70 13.96 -19.29
N LEU A 363 0.48 14.52 -18.97
CA LEU A 363 1.55 13.76 -18.33
C LEU A 363 1.16 13.27 -16.93
N LEU A 364 0.43 14.07 -16.15
CA LEU A 364 -0.07 13.66 -14.83
C LEU A 364 -1.08 12.53 -14.93
N LEU A 365 -1.99 12.55 -15.90
CA LEU A 365 -2.94 11.46 -16.15
C LEU A 365 -2.22 10.17 -16.53
N LEU A 366 -1.26 10.24 -17.45
CA LEU A 366 -0.44 9.08 -17.86
C LEU A 366 0.38 8.54 -16.69
N MET A 367 1.02 9.41 -15.92
CA MET A 367 1.79 9.03 -14.74
C MET A 367 0.89 8.39 -13.68
N TYR A 368 -0.31 8.93 -13.45
CA TYR A 368 -1.24 8.37 -12.47
C TYR A 368 -1.80 7.01 -12.90
N GLN A 369 -1.98 6.75 -14.21
CA GLN A 369 -2.30 5.41 -14.71
C GLN A 369 -1.21 4.39 -14.32
N VAL A 370 0.07 4.72 -14.50
CA VAL A 370 1.19 3.85 -14.10
C VAL A 370 1.22 3.62 -12.59
N LEU A 371 0.91 4.64 -11.78
CA LEU A 371 0.88 4.52 -10.32
C LEU A 371 -0.27 3.65 -9.81
N GLU A 372 -1.39 3.60 -10.54
CA GLU A 372 -2.54 2.76 -10.17
C GLU A 372 -2.27 1.28 -10.50
N ASP A 373 -1.47 0.97 -11.54
CA ASP A 373 -1.14 -0.40 -11.93
C ASP A 373 -0.30 -1.17 -10.89
N GLY A 374 0.36 -0.46 -9.99
CA GLY A 374 1.19 -1.02 -8.90
C GLY A 374 0.46 -1.18 -7.55
N ARG A 375 -0.85 -0.93 -7.49
CA ARG A 375 -1.69 -1.09 -6.30
C ARG A 375 -2.71 -2.20 -6.48
#